data_AF-A0A356Z7R2-F1
#
_entry.id   AF-A0A356Z7R2-F1
#
_cell.length_a   1.000
_cell.length_b   1.000
_cell.length_c   1.000
_cell.angle_alpha   90.00
_cell.angle_beta   90.00
_cell.angle_gamma   90.00
#
_symmetry.space_group_name_H-M   'P 1'
#
loop_
_entity.id
_entity.type
_entity.pdbx_description
1 polymer ?
#
loop_
_entity_poly.entity_id
_entity_poly.type
_entity_poly.pdbx_seq_one_letter_code
_entity_poly.pdbx_strand_id
1 'polypeptide(L)'
;MAFVASGFEHSVANMFFIPMGITVANGAPEAAAAALKMSPDAIAQVFNYGTFINANLIPVTLGNIVGGGIFVGALYWFVYMRKSPAALKQEKSVGA
;
A
#
# COMPACT_ATOMS: atom_id res chain seq x y z
N MET A 1 6.39 12.24 6.61
CA MET A 1 5.05 12.62 7.10
C MET A 1 3.98 12.64 5.99
N ALA A 2 4.24 13.19 4.79
CA ALA A 2 3.22 13.30 3.73
C ALA A 2 2.46 11.99 3.43
N PHE A 3 3.17 10.86 3.25
CA PHE A 3 2.57 9.54 3.04
C PHE A 3 1.52 9.17 4.10
N VAL A 4 1.86 9.35 5.39
CA VAL A 4 0.99 9.04 6.52
C VAL A 4 -0.17 10.02 6.60
N ALA A 5 0.09 11.32 6.42
CA ALA A 5 -0.93 12.36 6.49
C ALA A 5 -1.96 12.26 5.35
N SER A 6 -1.55 11.74 4.19
CA SER A 6 -2.43 11.45 3.06
C SER A 6 -3.22 10.15 3.20
N GLY A 7 -2.99 9.37 4.27
CA GLY A 7 -3.69 8.10 4.49
C GLY A 7 -3.25 6.98 3.55
N PHE A 8 -2.05 7.06 2.96
CA PHE A 8 -1.52 5.94 2.19
C PHE A 8 -1.15 4.77 3.10
N GLU A 9 -1.28 3.56 2.57
CA GLU A 9 -1.18 2.34 3.36
C GLU A 9 0.16 1.64 3.21
N HIS A 10 0.74 1.22 4.34
CA HIS A 10 2.00 0.48 4.40
C HIS A 10 1.76 -0.88 5.05
N SER A 11 1.97 -1.96 4.30
CA SER A 11 1.65 -3.32 4.77
C SER A 11 2.29 -3.65 6.12
N VAL A 12 3.56 -3.31 6.31
CA VAL A 12 4.28 -3.56 7.59
C VAL A 12 3.76 -2.71 8.75
N ALA A 13 3.30 -1.48 8.51
CA ALA A 13 2.70 -0.67 9.56
C ALA A 13 1.33 -1.25 9.96
N ASN A 14 0.57 -1.71 8.97
CA ASN A 14 -0.73 -2.32 9.17
C ASN A 14 -0.64 -3.67 9.91
N MET A 15 0.47 -4.40 9.78
CA MET A 15 0.78 -5.59 10.62
C MET A 15 0.88 -5.28 12.12
N PHE A 16 1.05 -4.01 12.51
CA PHE A 16 0.99 -3.58 13.90
C PHE A 16 -0.37 -2.96 14.24
N PHE A 17 -0.80 -1.94 13.48
CA PHE A 17 -1.99 -1.17 13.82
C PHE A 17 -3.29 -1.97 13.76
N ILE A 18 -3.46 -2.84 12.76
CA ILE A 18 -4.71 -3.57 12.59
C ILE A 18 -4.85 -4.68 13.64
N PRO A 19 -3.83 -5.52 13.92
CA PRO A 19 -3.90 -6.46 15.04
C PRO A 19 -4.12 -5.78 16.38
N MET A 20 -3.50 -4.62 16.64
CA MET A 20 -3.80 -3.83 17.84
C MET A 20 -5.29 -3.44 17.91
N GLY A 21 -5.84 -2.93 16.81
CA GLY A 21 -7.27 -2.58 16.71
C GLY A 21 -8.17 -3.79 16.96
N ILE A 22 -7.83 -4.96 16.40
CA ILE A 22 -8.54 -6.23 16.64
C ILE A 22 -8.53 -6.60 18.12
N THR A 23 -7.36 -6.56 18.78
CA THR A 23 -7.24 -6.89 20.20
C THR A 23 -8.04 -5.93 21.08
N VAL A 24 -7.97 -4.61 20.83
CA VAL A 24 -8.71 -3.62 21.62
C VAL A 24 -10.21 -3.74 21.40
N ALA A 25 -10.66 -3.85 20.15
CA ALA A 25 -12.08 -3.92 19.81
C ALA A 25 -12.74 -5.19 20.37
N ASN A 26 -12.07 -6.33 20.30
CA ASN A 26 -12.58 -7.59 20.84
C ASN A 26 -12.43 -7.71 22.36
N GLY A 27 -11.53 -6.92 22.99
CA GLY A 27 -11.38 -6.87 24.44
C GLY A 27 -12.47 -6.06 25.16
N ALA A 28 -13.16 -5.16 24.44
CA ALA A 28 -14.26 -4.36 24.96
C ALA A 28 -15.28 -4.02 23.84
N PRO A 29 -16.04 -5.02 23.36
CA PRO A 29 -16.87 -4.87 22.16
C PRO A 29 -18.00 -3.84 22.32
N GLU A 30 -18.58 -3.67 23.51
CA GLU A 30 -19.62 -2.67 23.76
C GLU A 30 -19.05 -1.24 23.70
N ALA A 31 -17.85 -1.04 24.25
CA ALA A 31 -17.16 0.25 24.19
C ALA A 31 -16.71 0.58 22.76
N ALA A 32 -16.19 -0.42 22.02
CA ALA A 32 -15.83 -0.28 20.62
C ALA A 32 -17.04 0.02 19.74
N ALA A 33 -18.16 -0.68 19.95
CA ALA A 33 -19.44 -0.43 19.28
C ALA A 33 -19.92 1.01 19.50
N ALA A 34 -19.87 1.51 20.74
CA ALA A 34 -20.23 2.88 21.06
C ALA A 34 -19.30 3.91 20.38
N ALA A 35 -17.98 3.68 20.42
CA ALA A 35 -16.98 4.59 19.85
C ALA A 35 -17.05 4.66 18.32
N LEU A 36 -17.32 3.53 17.66
CA LEU A 36 -17.35 3.41 16.20
C LEU A 36 -18.75 3.58 15.61
N LYS A 37 -19.77 3.78 16.46
CA LYS A 37 -21.19 3.87 16.05
C LYS A 37 -21.63 2.62 15.27
N MET A 38 -21.19 1.45 15.73
CA MET A 38 -21.49 0.14 15.16
C MET A 38 -22.32 -0.68 16.15
N SER A 39 -22.98 -1.76 15.69
CA SER A 39 -23.53 -2.75 16.62
C SER A 39 -22.40 -3.64 17.19
N PRO A 40 -22.56 -4.21 18.40
CA PRO A 40 -21.60 -5.16 18.95
C PRO A 40 -21.33 -6.34 18.01
N ASP A 41 -22.36 -6.85 17.33
CA ASP A 41 -22.22 -7.93 16.36
C ASP A 41 -21.34 -7.54 15.16
N ALA A 42 -21.41 -6.28 14.72
CA ALA A 42 -20.60 -5.77 13.62
C ALA A 42 -19.12 -5.62 14.02
N ILE A 43 -18.80 -5.44 15.31
CA ILE A 43 -17.41 -5.38 15.78
C ILE A 43 -16.68 -6.68 15.48
N ALA A 44 -17.24 -7.83 15.86
CA ALA A 44 -16.61 -9.13 15.60
C ALA A 44 -16.47 -9.43 14.09
N GLN A 45 -17.41 -8.96 13.27
CA GLN A 45 -17.39 -9.15 11.82
C GLN A 45 -16.37 -8.26 11.09
N VAL A 46 -16.04 -7.09 11.63
CA VAL A 46 -15.06 -6.18 11.02
C VAL A 46 -13.67 -6.38 11.62
N PHE A 47 -13.58 -6.51 12.94
CA PHE A 47 -12.32 -6.66 13.69
C PHE A 47 -11.92 -8.13 13.82
N ASN A 48 -11.68 -8.78 12.68
CA ASN A 48 -11.12 -10.12 12.62
C ASN A 48 -10.00 -10.22 11.57
N TYR A 49 -9.22 -11.28 11.70
CA TYR A 49 -8.08 -11.54 10.81
C TYR A 49 -8.48 -11.85 9.36
N GLY A 50 -9.68 -12.39 9.13
CA GLY A 50 -10.19 -12.63 7.78
C GLY A 50 -10.40 -11.32 7.01
N THR A 51 -11.02 -10.34 7.64
CA THR A 51 -11.19 -9.00 7.09
C THR A 51 -9.84 -8.31 6.92
N PHE A 52 -8.96 -8.37 7.93
CA PHE A 52 -7.60 -7.81 7.83
C PHE A 52 -6.82 -8.36 6.63
N ILE A 53 -6.77 -9.68 6.45
CA ILE A 53 -5.96 -10.29 5.40
C ILE A 53 -6.53 -9.96 4.01
N ASN A 54 -7.83 -10.15 3.81
CA ASN A 54 -8.46 -10.03 2.49
C ASN A 54 -8.70 -8.58 2.05
N ALA A 55 -9.12 -7.72 2.97
CA ALA A 55 -9.49 -6.34 2.65
C ALA A 55 -8.34 -5.35 2.83
N ASN A 56 -7.22 -5.76 3.47
CA ASN A 56 -6.10 -4.86 3.74
C ASN A 56 -4.75 -5.47 3.37
N LEU A 57 -4.33 -6.55 4.04
CA LEU A 57 -2.94 -7.01 3.93
C LEU A 57 -2.56 -7.42 2.51
N ILE A 58 -3.40 -8.20 1.83
CA ILE A 58 -3.17 -8.62 0.44
C ILE A 58 -3.16 -7.41 -0.51
N PRO A 59 -4.23 -6.58 -0.62
CA PRO A 59 -4.26 -5.49 -1.59
C PRO A 59 -3.18 -4.43 -1.31
N VAL A 60 -2.91 -4.09 -0.05
CA VAL A 60 -1.88 -3.10 0.31
C VAL A 60 -0.49 -3.62 -0.02
N THR A 61 -0.19 -4.89 0.28
CA THR A 61 1.10 -5.49 -0.07
C THR A 61 1.33 -5.50 -1.57
N LEU A 62 0.31 -5.87 -2.35
CA LEU A 62 0.39 -5.83 -3.82
C LEU A 62 0.62 -4.40 -4.30
N GLY A 63 -0.11 -3.41 -3.77
CA GLY A 63 0.08 -2.00 -4.09
C GLY A 63 1.49 -1.49 -3.75
N ASN A 64 2.03 -1.88 -2.59
CA ASN A 64 3.38 -1.52 -2.18
C ASN A 64 4.45 -2.12 -3.11
N ILE A 65 4.30 -3.39 -3.51
CA ILE A 65 5.20 -4.07 -4.46
C ILE A 65 5.13 -3.40 -5.84
N VAL A 66 3.92 -3.16 -6.35
CA VAL A 66 3.72 -2.52 -7.66
C VAL A 66 4.29 -1.10 -7.66
N GLY A 67 4.03 -0.32 -6.61
CA GLY A 67 4.58 1.03 -6.46
C GLY A 67 6.12 1.04 -6.45
N GLY A 68 6.73 0.14 -5.69
CA GLY A 68 8.19 -0.04 -5.68
C GLY A 68 8.75 -0.49 -7.03
N GLY A 69 8.07 -1.43 -7.70
CA GLY A 69 8.45 -1.93 -9.02
C GLY A 69 8.41 -0.84 -10.10
N ILE A 70 7.36 -0.03 -10.13
CA ILE A 70 7.25 1.10 -11.07
C ILE A 70 8.36 2.13 -10.79
N PHE A 71 8.59 2.47 -9.53
CA PHE A 71 9.61 3.45 -9.16
C PHE A 71 11.02 3.00 -9.58
N VAL A 72 11.39 1.76 -9.24
CA VAL A 72 12.69 1.19 -9.61
C VAL A 72 12.82 1.03 -11.12
N GLY A 73 11.77 0.54 -11.80
CA GLY A 73 11.76 0.38 -13.26
C GLY A 73 11.93 1.71 -14.00
N ALA A 74 11.25 2.76 -13.54
CA ALA A 74 11.38 4.10 -14.10
C ALA A 74 12.81 4.66 -13.94
N LEU A 75 13.42 4.48 -12.77
CA LEU A 75 14.81 4.89 -12.54
C LEU A 75 15.79 4.11 -13.42
N TYR A 76 15.61 2.79 -13.53
CA TYR A 76 16.48 1.96 -14.35
C TYR A 76 16.41 2.35 -15.82
N TRP A 77 15.20 2.56 -16.35
CA TRP A 77 15.00 3.03 -17.71
C TRP A 77 15.67 4.40 -17.94
N PHE A 78 15.48 5.33 -17.01
CA PHE A 78 16.02 6.69 -17.11
C PHE A 78 17.56 6.71 -17.15
N VAL A 79 18.21 5.88 -16.33
CA VAL A 79 19.67 5.84 -16.21
C VAL A 79 20.33 5.04 -17.32
N TYR A 80 19.81 3.85 -17.65
CA TYR A 80 20.52 2.89 -18.51
C TYR A 80 19.95 2.73 -19.90
N MET A 81 18.64 2.97 -20.08
CA MET A 81 17.96 2.71 -21.36
C MET A 81 17.67 3.98 -22.14
N ARG A 82 17.85 5.15 -21.55
CA ARG A 82 17.70 6.42 -22.24
C ARG A 82 18.93 6.66 -23.12
N LYS A 83 18.80 6.42 -24.43
CA LYS A 83 19.83 6.73 -25.44
C LYS A 83 20.27 8.20 -25.28
N SER A 84 21.59 8.42 -25.30
CA SER A 84 22.13 9.78 -25.30
C SER A 84 21.69 10.54 -26.55
N PRO A 85 21.49 11.87 -26.48
CA PRO A 85 21.12 12.69 -27.63
C PRO A 85 22.06 12.52 -28.83
N ALA A 86 23.36 12.31 -28.59
CA ALA A 86 24.35 12.04 -29.63
C ALA A 86 24.10 10.70 -30.35
N ALA A 87 23.77 9.64 -29.61
CA ALA A 87 23.44 8.33 -30.17
C ALA A 87 22.17 8.36 -31.03
N LEU A 88 21.17 9.14 -30.61
CA LEU A 88 19.94 9.38 -31.39
C LEU A 88 20.21 10.18 -32.68
N LYS A 89 21.16 11.11 -32.65
CA LYS A 89 21.54 11.94 -33.81
C LYS A 89 22.30 11.11 -34.86
N GLN A 90 23.16 10.20 -34.41
CA GLN A 90 23.93 9.30 -35.26
C GLN A 90 23.05 8.22 -35.92
N GLU A 91 22.07 7.67 -35.20
CA GLU A 91 21.09 6.72 -35.76
C GLU A 91 20.28 7.35 -36.91
N LYS A 92 19.87 8.62 -36.76
CA LYS A 92 19.16 9.37 -37.81
C LYS A 92 20.03 9.71 -39.02
N SER A 93 21.36 9.83 -38.87
CA SER A 93 22.26 10.15 -39.98
C SER A 93 22.72 8.92 -40.77
N VAL A 94 22.61 7.72 -40.21
CA VAL A 94 23.00 6.45 -40.85
C VAL A 94 21.80 5.76 -41.51
N GLY A 95 20.57 6.08 -41.10
CA GLY A 95 19.33 5.54 -41.68
C GLY A 95 18.69 6.39 -42.80
N ALA A 96 19.37 7.42 -43.30
CA ALA A 96 18.96 8.27 -44.44
C ALA A 96 19.99 8.15 -45.57
#